data_AF-A0A380C1W3-F1
#
_entry.id   AF-A0A380C1W3-F1
#
_cell.length_a   1.000
_cell.length_b   1.000
_cell.length_c   1.000
_cell.angle_alpha   90.00
_cell.angle_beta   90.00
_cell.angle_gamma   90.00
#
_symmetry.space_group_name_H-M   'P 1'
#
loop_
_entity.id
_entity.type
_entity.pdbx_description
1 polymer ?
#
loop_
_entity_poly.entity_id
_entity_poly.type
_entity_poly.pdbx_seq_one_letter_code
_entity_poly.pdbx_strand_id
1 'polypeptide(L)'
;MMDKKEKQLVDYYYGKFSERSFDEKDLYGFLMVVREHSRDQQVIRDLTDFIVHRENSTGYAKAYLDECKEIINNLGKTKVRRKIEHLFSFKDIRNGFNRLFQELGLERLPVEIMNDFLICIISLLQGIKILSGNKKVGHLSFAASSKELFLMGNMTIKNQGRTMPITFPVLSVKNIYEEINPQDSQDTPYLFDHEMMEVINVNRQLAITFPEMATK
;
A
#
# COMPACT_ATOMS: atom_id res chain seq x y z
N MET A 1 4.57 18.23 20.31
CA MET A 1 5.96 17.93 20.69
C MET A 1 5.98 16.49 21.19
N MET A 2 6.86 15.65 20.67
CA MET A 2 6.99 14.26 21.10
C MET A 2 7.42 14.16 22.57
N ASP A 3 6.87 13.18 23.29
CA ASP A 3 7.39 12.81 24.60
C ASP A 3 8.73 12.04 24.46
N LYS A 4 9.41 11.83 25.60
CA LYS A 4 10.73 11.15 25.61
C LYS A 4 10.65 9.71 25.11
N LYS A 5 9.53 9.02 25.33
CA LYS A 5 9.33 7.63 24.93
C LYS A 5 9.02 7.52 23.45
N GLU A 6 8.17 8.40 22.91
CA GLU A 6 7.94 8.52 21.46
C GLU A 6 9.26 8.77 20.72
N LYS A 7 10.06 9.73 21.21
CA LYS A 7 11.38 10.01 20.62
C LYS A 7 12.30 8.78 20.65
N GLN A 8 12.36 8.08 21.78
CA GLN A 8 13.15 6.84 21.89
C GLN A 8 12.69 5.78 20.86
N LEU A 9 11.39 5.64 20.63
CA LEU A 9 10.84 4.69 19.65
C LEU A 9 11.15 5.12 18.22
N VAL A 10 11.06 6.42 17.91
CA VAL A 10 11.47 6.97 16.61
C VAL A 10 12.94 6.66 16.34
N ASP A 11 13.83 6.95 17.28
CA ASP A 11 15.26 6.69 17.14
C ASP A 11 15.54 5.19 16.94
N TYR A 12 14.84 4.32 17.67
CA TYR A 12 14.93 2.86 17.54
C TYR A 12 14.55 2.38 16.13
N TYR A 13 13.36 2.77 15.64
CA TYR A 13 12.89 2.35 14.32
C TYR A 13 13.74 2.94 13.20
N TYR A 14 14.12 4.22 13.31
CA TYR A 14 14.99 4.86 12.34
C TYR A 14 16.37 4.17 12.25
N GLY A 15 16.93 3.73 13.38
CA GLY A 15 18.13 2.90 13.40
C GLY A 15 17.95 1.60 12.60
N LYS A 16 16.86 0.87 12.83
CA LYS A 16 16.53 -0.33 12.05
C LYS A 16 16.38 -0.04 10.56
N PHE A 17 15.76 1.07 10.18
CA PHE A 17 15.60 1.46 8.78
C PHE A 17 16.95 1.75 8.13
N SER A 18 17.80 2.50 8.81
CA SER A 18 19.14 2.87 8.33
C SER A 18 20.04 1.65 8.15
N GLU A 19 19.88 0.63 8.99
CA GLU A 19 20.61 -0.64 8.91
C GLU A 19 19.92 -1.69 8.03
N ARG A 20 18.76 -1.35 7.45
CA ARG A 20 17.90 -2.25 6.66
C ARG A 20 17.56 -3.56 7.39
N SER A 21 17.36 -3.48 8.71
CA SER A 21 17.10 -4.61 9.62
C SER A 21 15.64 -4.66 10.12
N PHE A 22 14.73 -4.07 9.34
CA PHE A 22 13.30 -3.97 9.64
C PHE A 22 12.46 -4.88 8.74
N ASP A 23 11.22 -5.12 9.15
CA ASP A 23 10.17 -5.79 8.36
C ASP A 23 8.86 -4.96 8.32
N GLU A 24 7.76 -5.52 7.81
CA GLU A 24 6.47 -4.80 7.77
C GLU A 24 5.91 -4.44 9.15
N LYS A 25 6.21 -5.23 10.19
CA LYS A 25 5.71 -5.01 11.56
C LYS A 25 6.45 -3.86 12.21
N ASP A 26 7.76 -3.76 11.95
CA ASP A 26 8.56 -2.62 12.37
C ASP A 26 8.07 -1.33 11.70
N LEU A 27 7.78 -1.35 10.40
CA LEU A 27 7.23 -0.18 9.72
C LEU A 27 5.85 0.19 10.27
N TYR A 28 4.97 -0.80 10.47
CA TYR A 28 3.67 -0.57 11.10
C TYR A 28 3.82 0.07 12.49
N GLY A 29 4.71 -0.47 13.33
CA GLY A 29 5.00 0.08 14.66
C GLY A 29 5.50 1.53 14.60
N PHE A 30 6.39 1.84 13.67
CA PHE A 30 6.85 3.21 13.45
C PHE A 30 5.70 4.15 13.04
N LEU A 31 4.87 3.74 12.07
CA LEU A 31 3.73 4.53 11.61
C LEU A 31 2.76 4.85 12.76
N MET A 32 2.55 3.91 13.68
CA MET A 32 1.75 4.14 14.89
C MET A 32 2.34 5.22 15.80
N VAL A 33 3.66 5.24 15.98
CA VAL A 33 4.36 6.23 16.82
C VAL A 33 4.30 7.63 16.20
N VAL A 34 4.48 7.73 14.88
CA VAL A 34 4.54 9.04 14.20
C VAL A 34 3.18 9.56 13.76
N ARG A 35 2.11 8.77 13.91
CA ARG A 35 0.75 9.11 13.42
C ARG A 35 0.29 10.50 13.81
N GLU A 36 0.38 10.85 15.09
CA GLU A 36 -0.08 12.16 15.60
C GLU A 36 0.84 13.32 15.21
N HIS A 37 2.10 13.03 14.87
CA HIS A 37 3.09 14.01 14.44
C HIS A 37 3.10 14.18 12.91
N SER A 38 2.50 13.25 12.16
CA SER A 38 2.34 13.32 10.70
C SER A 38 1.18 14.20 10.23
N ARG A 39 0.50 14.94 11.13
CA ARG A 39 -0.72 15.70 10.83
C ARG A 39 -0.56 16.69 9.68
N ASP A 40 0.62 17.29 9.55
CA ASP A 40 0.95 18.25 8.48
C ASP A 40 1.43 17.57 7.19
N GLN A 41 1.75 16.28 7.24
CA GLN A 41 2.17 15.46 6.10
C GLN A 41 1.00 14.60 5.62
N GLN A 42 0.13 15.20 4.80
CA GLN A 42 -1.09 14.55 4.29
C GLN A 42 -0.87 13.12 3.77
N VAL A 43 0.18 12.88 2.98
CA VAL A 43 0.45 11.54 2.40
C VAL A 43 0.69 10.49 3.49
N ILE A 44 1.53 10.79 4.48
CA ILE A 44 1.87 9.84 5.54
C ILE A 44 0.68 9.63 6.47
N ARG A 45 -0.03 10.70 6.81
CA ARG A 45 -1.25 10.63 7.62
C ARG A 45 -2.31 9.76 6.92
N ASP A 46 -2.62 10.04 5.67
CA ASP A 46 -3.68 9.35 4.93
C ASP A 46 -3.31 7.87 4.68
N LEU A 47 -2.03 7.55 4.45
CA LEU A 47 -1.56 6.15 4.39
C LEU A 47 -1.65 5.44 5.74
N THR A 48 -1.20 6.09 6.82
CA THR A 48 -1.24 5.52 8.17
C THR A 48 -2.68 5.27 8.59
N ASP A 49 -3.57 6.23 8.37
CA ASP A 49 -5.00 6.07 8.65
C ASP A 49 -5.63 4.97 7.80
N PHE A 50 -5.19 4.78 6.56
CA PHE A 50 -5.68 3.68 5.73
C PHE A 50 -5.25 2.31 6.26
N ILE A 51 -3.98 2.19 6.69
CA ILE A 51 -3.44 0.97 7.30
C ILE A 51 -4.16 0.65 8.62
N VAL A 52 -4.37 1.65 9.48
CA VAL A 52 -4.92 1.48 10.83
C VAL A 52 -6.42 1.23 10.80
N HIS A 53 -7.16 2.06 10.06
CA HIS A 53 -8.63 2.01 10.06
C HIS A 53 -9.19 1.05 9.02
N ARG A 54 -8.37 0.59 8.07
CA ARG A 54 -8.72 -0.42 7.06
C ARG A 54 -10.04 -0.11 6.35
N GLU A 55 -11.08 -0.94 6.50
CA GLU A 55 -12.40 -0.70 5.88
C GLU A 55 -13.15 0.52 6.44
N ASN A 56 -12.79 0.97 7.65
CA ASN A 56 -13.36 2.15 8.31
C ASN A 56 -12.52 3.41 8.02
N SER A 57 -11.56 3.33 7.10
CA SER A 57 -10.77 4.49 6.70
C SER A 57 -11.64 5.62 6.18
N THR A 58 -11.28 6.83 6.59
CA THR A 58 -11.89 8.09 6.16
C THR A 58 -10.88 8.94 5.40
N GLY A 59 -11.32 10.05 4.82
CA GLY A 59 -10.41 10.99 4.15
C GLY A 59 -10.02 10.55 2.74
N TYR A 60 -8.78 10.86 2.34
CA TYR A 60 -8.37 10.79 0.94
C TYR A 60 -8.39 9.38 0.36
N ALA A 61 -7.91 8.37 1.08
CA ALA A 61 -7.95 6.98 0.62
C ALA A 61 -9.39 6.50 0.36
N LYS A 62 -10.34 6.89 1.21
CA LYS A 62 -11.76 6.59 1.03
C LYS A 62 -12.33 7.30 -0.20
N ALA A 63 -12.04 8.60 -0.35
CA ALA A 63 -12.48 9.39 -1.50
C ALA A 63 -11.94 8.84 -2.82
N TYR A 64 -10.66 8.43 -2.82
CA TYR A 64 -10.01 7.76 -3.95
C TYR A 64 -10.73 6.46 -4.34
N LEU A 65 -11.01 5.57 -3.37
CA LEU A 65 -11.75 4.34 -3.66
C LEU A 65 -13.17 4.63 -4.14
N ASP A 66 -13.82 5.67 -3.64
CA ASP A 66 -15.13 6.12 -4.10
C ASP A 66 -15.10 6.61 -5.55
N GLU A 67 -14.09 7.39 -5.92
CA GLU A 67 -13.85 7.84 -7.28
C GLU A 67 -13.57 6.67 -8.23
N CYS A 68 -12.72 5.73 -7.83
CA CYS A 68 -12.44 4.51 -8.62
C CYS A 68 -13.73 3.75 -8.92
N LYS A 69 -14.59 3.56 -7.92
CA LYS A 69 -15.91 2.93 -8.09
C LYS A 69 -16.79 3.71 -9.05
N GLU A 70 -16.81 5.04 -8.96
CA GLU A 70 -17.59 5.89 -9.87
C GLU A 70 -17.13 5.72 -11.32
N ILE A 71 -15.82 5.80 -11.57
CA ILE A 71 -15.22 5.60 -12.89
C ILE A 71 -15.62 4.22 -13.43
N ILE A 72 -15.45 3.18 -12.62
CA ILE A 72 -15.73 1.80 -12.96
C ILE A 72 -17.22 1.57 -13.26
N ASN A 73 -18.13 2.10 -12.44
CA ASN A 73 -19.57 1.96 -12.64
C ASN A 73 -20.09 2.68 -13.89
N ASN A 74 -19.32 3.67 -14.38
CA ASN A 74 -19.61 4.44 -15.58
C ASN A 74 -18.94 3.87 -16.85
N LEU A 75 -18.16 2.78 -16.74
CA LEU A 75 -17.56 2.12 -17.90
C LEU A 75 -18.62 1.71 -18.92
N GLY A 76 -18.43 2.15 -20.17
CA GLY A 76 -19.35 1.89 -21.28
C GLY A 76 -20.66 2.69 -21.26
N LYS A 77 -20.90 3.51 -20.23
CA LYS A 77 -22.08 4.40 -20.15
C LYS A 77 -21.79 5.82 -20.60
N THR A 78 -20.55 6.28 -20.43
CA THR A 78 -20.12 7.64 -20.80
C THR A 78 -19.10 7.59 -21.94
N LYS A 79 -19.08 8.64 -22.79
CA LYS A 79 -18.07 8.80 -23.85
C LYS A 79 -16.73 9.34 -23.31
N VAL A 80 -16.70 9.80 -22.05
CA VAL A 80 -15.51 10.38 -21.43
C VAL A 80 -14.66 9.26 -20.85
N ARG A 81 -13.46 9.08 -21.40
CA ARG A 81 -12.46 8.17 -20.84
C ARG A 81 -11.84 8.83 -19.60
N ARG A 82 -12.01 8.23 -18.43
CA ARG A 82 -11.28 8.57 -17.20
C ARG A 82 -10.29 7.48 -16.90
N LYS A 83 -9.07 7.86 -16.51
CA LYS A 83 -8.01 6.95 -16.07
C LYS A 83 -8.05 6.86 -14.55
N ILE A 84 -7.86 5.65 -14.02
CA ILE A 84 -7.61 5.45 -12.59
C ILE A 84 -6.11 5.62 -12.39
N GLU A 85 -5.73 6.65 -11.64
CA GLU A 85 -4.36 6.86 -11.20
C GLU A 85 -4.09 6.08 -9.89
N HIS A 86 -2.83 5.95 -9.51
CA HIS A 86 -2.48 5.42 -8.19
C HIS A 86 -2.97 6.37 -7.09
N LEU A 87 -3.26 5.82 -5.90
CA LEU A 87 -3.61 6.59 -4.71
C LEU A 87 -2.51 7.61 -4.38
N PHE A 88 -1.26 7.16 -4.38
CA PHE A 88 -0.08 8.01 -4.29
C PHE A 88 1.02 7.44 -5.17
N SER A 89 1.82 8.31 -5.81
CA SER A 89 3.01 7.85 -6.53
C SER A 89 4.14 7.52 -5.56
N PHE A 90 5.11 6.70 -5.99
CA PHE A 90 6.35 6.47 -5.23
C PHE A 90 7.03 7.78 -4.79
N LYS A 91 7.00 8.80 -5.67
CA LYS A 91 7.57 10.12 -5.40
C LYS A 91 6.83 10.82 -4.25
N ASP A 92 5.50 10.74 -4.21
CA ASP A 92 4.69 11.37 -3.15
C ASP A 92 4.99 10.74 -1.80
N ILE A 93 5.03 9.40 -1.75
CA ILE A 93 5.32 8.63 -0.54
C ILE A 93 6.73 8.92 -0.04
N ARG A 94 7.73 8.85 -0.94
CA ARG A 94 9.12 9.20 -0.61
C ARG A 94 9.25 10.62 -0.08
N ASN A 95 8.57 11.58 -0.70
CA ASN A 95 8.61 12.98 -0.26
C ASN A 95 7.94 13.15 1.10
N GLY A 96 6.84 12.42 1.36
CA GLY A 96 6.19 12.40 2.66
C GLY A 96 7.12 11.91 3.77
N PHE A 97 7.77 10.76 3.58
CA PHE A 97 8.74 10.23 4.55
C PHE A 97 9.95 11.14 4.73
N ASN A 98 10.50 11.67 3.65
CA ASN A 98 11.63 12.61 3.73
C ASN A 98 11.28 13.87 4.54
N ARG A 99 10.08 14.41 4.37
CA ARG A 99 9.63 15.58 5.16
C ARG A 99 9.43 15.19 6.63
N LEU A 100 8.79 14.06 6.90
CA LEU A 100 8.61 13.55 8.25
C LEU A 100 9.97 13.38 8.96
N PHE A 101 10.96 12.75 8.31
CA PHE A 101 12.29 12.61 8.89
C PHE A 101 12.96 13.97 9.15
N GLN A 102 12.85 14.91 8.22
CA GLN A 102 13.38 16.26 8.42
C GLN A 102 12.74 16.98 9.61
N GLU A 103 11.43 16.87 9.79
CA GLU A 103 10.70 17.44 10.94
C GLU A 103 11.12 16.81 12.26
N LEU A 104 11.49 15.52 12.23
CA LEU A 104 12.03 14.78 13.38
C LEU A 104 13.53 15.01 13.60
N GLY A 105 14.20 15.79 12.74
CA GLY A 105 15.64 16.04 12.81
C GLY A 105 16.51 14.85 12.35
N LEU A 106 15.95 13.96 11.54
CA LEU A 106 16.58 12.75 11.00
C LEU A 106 16.99 12.96 9.54
N GLU A 107 17.95 12.16 9.08
CA GLU A 107 18.41 12.20 7.70
C GLU A 107 17.41 11.53 6.74
N ARG A 108 17.58 11.82 5.45
CA ARG A 108 16.81 11.15 4.40
C ARG A 108 17.37 9.76 4.18
N LEU A 109 16.49 8.78 4.06
CA LEU A 109 16.88 7.41 3.75
C LEU A 109 17.12 7.22 2.24
N PRO A 110 18.03 6.30 1.86
CA PRO A 110 18.24 5.87 0.48
C PRO A 110 16.96 5.42 -0.24
N VAL A 111 16.96 5.52 -1.57
CA VAL A 111 15.78 5.21 -2.39
C VAL A 111 15.37 3.74 -2.30
N GLU A 112 16.33 2.85 -2.06
CA GLU A 112 16.14 1.42 -1.88
C GLU A 112 15.32 1.14 -0.61
N ILE A 113 15.62 1.83 0.50
CA ILE A 113 14.84 1.71 1.74
C ILE A 113 13.43 2.31 1.57
N MET A 114 13.27 3.32 0.71
CA MET A 114 11.93 3.83 0.36
C MET A 114 11.13 2.84 -0.49
N ASN A 115 11.81 2.05 -1.33
CA ASN A 115 11.20 0.94 -2.06
C ASN A 115 10.76 -0.17 -1.08
N ASP A 116 11.58 -0.45 -0.07
CA ASP A 116 11.28 -1.38 1.02
C ASP A 116 10.06 -0.92 1.84
N PHE A 117 9.97 0.38 2.14
CA PHE A 117 8.80 0.93 2.83
C PHE A 117 7.53 0.72 2.04
N LEU A 118 7.58 0.94 0.73
CA LEU A 118 6.39 0.84 -0.10
C LEU A 118 5.91 -0.61 -0.26
N ILE A 119 6.81 -1.59 -0.36
CA ILE A 119 6.37 -3.01 -0.39
C ILE A 119 5.75 -3.42 0.96
N CYS A 120 6.28 -2.96 2.09
CA CYS A 120 5.65 -3.17 3.40
C CYS A 120 4.26 -2.51 3.48
N ILE A 121 4.10 -1.28 2.96
CA ILE A 121 2.78 -0.61 2.91
C ILE A 121 1.79 -1.38 2.03
N ILE A 122 2.21 -1.85 0.85
CA ILE A 122 1.41 -2.71 -0.01
C ILE A 122 0.97 -3.95 0.78
N SER A 123 1.90 -4.58 1.49
CA SER A 123 1.62 -5.76 2.30
C SER A 123 0.55 -5.52 3.37
N LEU A 124 0.73 -4.46 4.16
CA LEU A 124 -0.17 -4.10 5.27
C LEU A 124 -1.60 -3.75 4.80
N LEU A 125 -1.75 -3.24 3.57
CA LEU A 125 -3.04 -2.84 3.00
C LEU A 125 -3.79 -4.01 2.33
N GLN A 126 -3.18 -5.20 2.18
CA GLN A 126 -3.86 -6.37 1.63
C GLN A 126 -5.10 -6.75 2.44
N GLY A 127 -6.11 -7.30 1.75
CA GLY A 127 -7.34 -7.82 2.35
C GLY A 127 -8.34 -6.75 2.81
N ILE A 128 -8.02 -5.45 2.69
CA ILE A 128 -8.99 -4.39 3.01
C ILE A 128 -10.18 -4.49 2.06
N LYS A 129 -11.40 -4.50 2.61
CA LYS A 129 -12.63 -4.60 1.82
C LYS A 129 -12.95 -3.27 1.15
N ILE A 130 -13.31 -3.32 -0.13
CA ILE A 130 -13.90 -2.17 -0.83
C ILE A 130 -15.42 -2.23 -0.61
N LEU A 131 -15.97 -1.21 0.03
CA LEU A 131 -17.39 -1.13 0.39
C LEU A 131 -18.14 -0.13 -0.49
N SER A 132 -19.40 -0.43 -0.81
CA SER A 132 -20.37 0.51 -1.39
C SER A 132 -21.59 0.59 -0.45
N GLY A 133 -21.71 1.70 0.27
CA GLY A 133 -22.49 1.71 1.52
C GLY A 133 -21.92 0.64 2.47
N ASN A 134 -22.78 -0.23 2.99
CA ASN A 134 -22.38 -1.33 3.88
C ASN A 134 -22.09 -2.65 3.14
N LYS A 135 -22.16 -2.67 1.80
CA LYS A 135 -21.99 -3.89 1.01
C LYS A 135 -20.55 -4.03 0.52
N LYS A 136 -19.92 -5.18 0.75
CA LYS A 136 -18.65 -5.54 0.10
C LYS A 136 -18.86 -5.65 -1.42
N VAL A 137 -18.08 -4.89 -2.18
CA VAL A 137 -18.06 -4.91 -3.65
C VAL A 137 -16.71 -5.31 -4.23
N GLY A 138 -15.71 -5.50 -3.35
CA GLY A 138 -14.35 -5.84 -3.72
C GLY A 138 -13.42 -5.93 -2.52
N HIS A 139 -12.13 -6.02 -2.78
CA HIS A 139 -11.06 -5.96 -1.78
C HIS A 139 -9.73 -5.57 -2.43
N LEU A 140 -8.74 -5.25 -1.60
CA LEU A 140 -7.37 -5.03 -2.02
C LEU A 140 -6.57 -6.33 -1.96
N SER A 141 -5.75 -6.60 -2.97
CA SER A 141 -4.87 -7.76 -3.01
C SER A 141 -3.49 -7.42 -3.55
N PHE A 142 -2.55 -8.33 -3.37
CA PHE A 142 -1.24 -8.23 -3.97
C PHE A 142 -1.26 -8.72 -5.42
N ALA A 143 -0.44 -8.10 -6.26
CA ALA A 143 -0.10 -8.62 -7.57
C ALA A 143 1.36 -8.34 -7.90
N ALA A 144 1.95 -9.16 -8.77
CA ALA A 144 3.36 -9.07 -9.11
C ALA A 144 3.61 -9.28 -10.60
N SER A 145 4.46 -8.45 -11.19
CA SER A 145 4.99 -8.62 -12.54
C SER A 145 6.52 -8.65 -12.50
N SER A 146 7.17 -8.87 -13.65
CA SER A 146 8.64 -8.87 -13.71
C SER A 146 9.26 -7.52 -13.32
N LYS A 147 8.54 -6.40 -13.49
CA LYS A 147 9.06 -5.04 -13.26
C LYS A 147 8.51 -4.36 -12.01
N GLU A 148 7.28 -4.67 -11.64
CA GLU A 148 6.57 -3.97 -10.58
C GLU A 148 5.77 -4.92 -9.69
N LEU A 149 5.61 -4.53 -8.44
CA LEU A 149 4.74 -5.14 -7.47
C LEU A 149 3.62 -4.16 -7.13
N PHE A 150 2.42 -4.67 -6.90
CA PHE A 150 1.22 -3.85 -6.86
C PHE A 150 0.34 -4.17 -5.66
N LEU A 151 -0.30 -3.12 -5.13
CA LEU A 151 -1.58 -3.25 -4.45
C LEU A 151 -2.67 -3.03 -5.50
N MET A 152 -3.49 -4.05 -5.72
CA MET A 152 -4.60 -4.01 -6.69
C MET A 152 -5.93 -3.87 -5.96
N GLY A 153 -6.82 -3.04 -6.50
CA GLY A 153 -8.23 -3.04 -6.16
C GLY A 153 -8.97 -4.03 -7.05
N ASN A 154 -9.52 -5.09 -6.47
CA ASN A 154 -10.34 -6.08 -7.17
C ASN A 154 -11.80 -5.84 -6.83
N MET A 155 -12.61 -5.73 -7.86
CA MET A 155 -14.01 -5.37 -7.75
C MET A 155 -14.86 -6.19 -8.72
N THR A 156 -16.15 -6.26 -8.41
CA THR A 156 -17.12 -6.86 -9.31
C THR A 156 -18.23 -5.88 -9.60
N ILE A 157 -18.50 -5.61 -10.88
CA ILE A 157 -19.62 -4.78 -11.32
C ILE A 157 -20.70 -5.58 -12.04
N LYS A 158 -21.92 -5.05 -12.04
CA LYS A 158 -22.99 -5.50 -12.92
C LYS A 158 -23.12 -4.53 -14.08
N ASN A 159 -22.85 -5.00 -15.30
CA ASN A 159 -23.08 -4.25 -16.53
C ASN A 159 -24.00 -5.04 -17.46
N GLN A 160 -25.12 -4.44 -17.87
CA GLN A 160 -26.13 -5.08 -18.75
C GLN A 160 -26.54 -6.51 -18.30
N GLY A 161 -26.71 -6.71 -17.00
CA GLY A 161 -27.09 -8.00 -16.42
C GLY A 161 -25.94 -9.02 -16.28
N ARG A 162 -24.75 -8.72 -16.79
CA ARG A 162 -23.55 -9.55 -16.62
C ARG A 162 -22.70 -9.04 -15.47
N THR A 163 -22.18 -9.97 -14.68
CA THR A 163 -21.21 -9.70 -13.64
C THR A 163 -19.81 -9.72 -14.25
N MET A 164 -19.04 -8.65 -14.09
CA MET A 164 -17.69 -8.52 -14.64
C MET A 164 -16.68 -8.23 -13.52
N PRO A 165 -15.58 -8.99 -13.41
CA PRO A 165 -14.48 -8.64 -12.54
C PRO A 165 -13.70 -7.47 -13.14
N ILE A 166 -13.26 -6.55 -12.30
CA ILE A 166 -12.42 -5.41 -12.65
C ILE A 166 -11.30 -5.32 -11.63
N THR A 167 -10.09 -5.17 -12.15
CA THR A 167 -8.88 -5.01 -11.36
C THR A 167 -8.19 -3.72 -11.79
N PHE A 168 -7.76 -2.91 -10.82
CA PHE A 168 -7.08 -1.63 -11.07
C PHE A 168 -5.95 -1.42 -10.05
N PRO A 169 -4.86 -0.73 -10.43
CA PRO A 169 -3.74 -0.52 -9.51
C PRO A 169 -4.06 0.60 -8.52
N VAL A 170 -3.77 0.36 -7.24
CA VAL A 170 -3.92 1.34 -6.14
C VAL A 170 -2.56 1.91 -5.77
N LEU A 171 -1.55 1.06 -5.62
CA LEU A 171 -0.15 1.44 -5.41
C LEU A 171 0.74 0.52 -6.26
N SER A 172 1.92 1.01 -6.65
CA SER A 172 2.96 0.18 -7.27
C SER A 172 4.35 0.52 -6.74
N VAL A 173 5.23 -0.46 -6.76
CA VAL A 173 6.64 -0.34 -6.40
C VAL A 173 7.49 -1.15 -7.38
N LYS A 174 8.75 -0.77 -7.57
CA LYS A 174 9.66 -1.52 -8.43
C LYS A 174 9.88 -2.92 -7.83
N ASN A 175 9.76 -3.94 -8.67
CA ASN A 175 10.14 -5.30 -8.30
C ASN A 175 11.68 -5.41 -8.31
N ILE A 176 12.24 -5.53 -7.11
CA ILE A 176 13.66 -5.84 -6.88
C ILE A 176 13.82 -7.03 -5.93
N TYR A 177 12.72 -7.76 -5.67
CA TYR A 177 12.63 -8.77 -4.63
C TYR A 177 12.52 -10.18 -5.20
N GLU A 178 11.77 -10.34 -6.31
CA GLU A 178 11.46 -11.65 -6.86
C GLU A 178 11.72 -11.67 -8.37
N GLU A 179 12.33 -12.75 -8.86
CA GLU A 179 12.42 -13.02 -10.29
C GLU A 179 11.11 -13.61 -10.80
N ILE A 180 10.38 -12.85 -11.61
CA ILE A 180 9.08 -13.25 -12.14
C ILE A 180 9.15 -13.31 -13.66
N ASN A 181 8.77 -14.45 -14.22
CA ASN A 181 8.63 -14.61 -15.66
C ASN A 181 7.35 -13.90 -16.16
N PRO A 182 7.44 -12.97 -17.14
CA PRO A 182 6.27 -12.31 -17.70
C PRO A 182 5.24 -13.33 -18.21
N GLN A 183 3.96 -13.13 -17.87
CA GLN A 183 2.87 -13.99 -18.37
C GLN A 183 2.66 -13.85 -19.88
N ASP A 184 2.90 -12.65 -20.40
CA ASP A 184 2.69 -12.28 -21.78
C ASP A 184 3.64 -11.15 -22.19
N SER A 185 3.49 -10.68 -23.43
CA SER A 185 4.30 -9.58 -23.98
C SER A 185 4.06 -8.22 -23.32
N GLN A 186 2.99 -8.08 -22.53
CA GLN A 186 2.64 -6.87 -21.80
C GLN A 186 3.06 -6.93 -20.33
N ASP A 187 3.69 -8.03 -19.88
CA ASP A 187 4.06 -8.26 -18.48
C ASP A 187 2.85 -8.17 -17.53
N THR A 188 1.72 -8.77 -17.94
CA THR A 188 0.50 -8.80 -17.12
C THR A 188 0.79 -9.35 -15.71
N PRO A 189 0.41 -8.64 -14.63
CA PRO A 189 0.69 -9.08 -13.26
C PRO A 189 -0.02 -10.38 -12.87
N TYR A 190 0.66 -11.24 -12.13
CA TYR A 190 0.05 -12.37 -11.42
C TYR A 190 -0.72 -11.83 -10.23
N LEU A 191 -2.00 -12.17 -10.13
CA LEU A 191 -2.88 -11.72 -9.05
C LEU A 191 -2.93 -12.78 -7.94
N PHE A 192 -2.58 -12.39 -6.72
CA PHE A 192 -2.67 -13.21 -5.51
C PHE A 192 -3.91 -12.77 -4.73
N ASP A 193 -5.07 -13.31 -5.09
CA ASP A 193 -6.38 -12.85 -4.59
C ASP A 193 -6.79 -13.51 -3.27
N HIS A 194 -6.15 -14.61 -2.90
CA HIS A 194 -6.51 -15.45 -1.75
C HIS A 194 -5.36 -15.63 -0.77
N GLU A 195 -4.13 -15.51 -1.26
CA GLU A 195 -2.91 -15.53 -0.48
C GLU A 195 -2.67 -14.15 0.14
N MET A 196 -2.16 -14.14 1.37
CA MET A 196 -1.72 -12.92 2.04
C MET A 196 -0.19 -12.94 2.02
N MET A 197 0.41 -12.01 1.30
CA MET A 197 1.85 -11.80 1.38
C MET A 197 2.21 -11.25 2.77
N GLU A 198 3.39 -11.61 3.24
CA GLU A 198 4.08 -11.00 4.36
C GLU A 198 5.49 -10.59 3.91
N VAL A 199 5.92 -9.39 4.29
CA VAL A 199 7.27 -8.90 4.04
C VAL A 199 8.11 -9.08 5.30
N ILE A 200 9.11 -9.95 5.23
CA ILE A 200 10.00 -10.28 6.34
C ILE A 200 11.44 -9.86 6.06
N ASN A 201 12.22 -9.65 7.12
CA ASN A 201 13.66 -9.46 7.00
C ASN A 201 14.41 -10.79 7.13
N VAL A 202 15.20 -11.14 6.12
CA VAL A 202 16.13 -12.27 6.14
C VAL A 202 17.52 -11.72 5.87
N ASN A 203 18.39 -11.76 6.88
CA ASN A 203 19.79 -11.31 6.75
C ASN A 203 19.95 -9.89 6.18
N ARG A 204 19.15 -8.92 6.65
CA ARG A 204 19.14 -7.52 6.19
C ARG A 204 18.68 -7.32 4.74
N GLN A 205 17.96 -8.30 4.20
CA GLN A 205 17.25 -8.21 2.93
C GLN A 205 15.78 -8.49 3.17
N LEU A 206 14.90 -7.70 2.54
CA LEU A 206 13.49 -8.01 2.57
C LEU A 206 13.18 -9.15 1.61
N ALA A 207 12.36 -10.09 2.09
CA ALA A 207 11.84 -11.20 1.31
C ALA A 207 10.31 -11.20 1.38
N ILE A 208 9.68 -11.60 0.28
CA ILE A 208 8.23 -11.78 0.21
C ILE A 208 7.92 -13.24 0.53
N THR A 209 7.01 -13.46 1.45
CA THR A 209 6.57 -14.80 1.85
C THR A 209 5.05 -14.90 1.85
N PHE A 210 4.53 -16.12 1.79
CA PHE A 210 3.10 -16.40 1.86
C PHE A 210 2.86 -17.38 3.00
N PRO A 211 2.73 -16.91 4.25
CA PRO A 211 2.56 -17.78 5.40
C PRO A 211 1.23 -18.54 5.34
N GLU A 212 1.25 -19.82 5.75
CA GLU A 212 0.01 -20.57 5.98
C GLU A 212 -0.75 -19.95 7.15
N MET A 213 -1.97 -19.48 6.88
CA MET A 213 -2.85 -18.99 7.93
C MET A 213 -3.54 -20.17 8.61
N ALA A 214 -3.42 -20.26 9.94
CA ALA A 214 -4.17 -21.23 10.72
C ALA A 214 -5.68 -21.01 10.46
N THR A 215 -6.31 -21.99 9.82
CA THR A 215 -7.76 -22.02 9.66
C THR A 215 -8.37 -22.26 11.04
N LYS A 216 -9.09 -21.26 11.57
CA LYS A 216 -9.95 -21.41 12.74
C LYS A 216 -11.32 -21.90 12.35
#